data_AF-D1BYS0-F1
#
_entry.id   AF-D1BYS0-F1
#
_cell.length_a   1.000
_cell.length_b   1.000
_cell.length_c   1.000
_cell.angle_alpha   90.00
_cell.angle_beta   90.00
_cell.angle_gamma   90.00
#
_symmetry.space_group_name_H-M   'P 1'
#
loop_
_entity.id
_entity.type
_entity.pdbx_description
1 polymer ?
#
loop_
_entity_poly.entity_id
_entity_poly.type
_entity_poly.pdbx_seq_one_letter_code
_entity_poly.pdbx_strand_id
1 'polypeptide(L)'
;MSDPFQFPDPVGRVPEPSARATPARPGLARTVWRVVLAAALGVAVAALGTATHRTLWQDLPVGLVIALALTASTALLCRAWSGLATLAAAGAGWVIAMQVLSPQGAGGDVLVTDPGAAIPASWAGVAWTWGGIVVIGIVAFLPRRWFVSR
;
A
#
# COMPACT_ATOMS: atom_id res chain seq x y z
N MET A 1 56.87 -43.52 -29.53
CA MET A 1 57.21 -42.54 -30.57
C MET A 1 56.36 -41.32 -30.27
N SER A 2 56.95 -40.37 -29.53
CA SER A 2 56.24 -39.25 -28.90
C SER A 2 56.21 -38.08 -29.88
N ASP A 3 55.06 -37.42 -30.00
CA ASP A 3 54.83 -36.32 -30.96
C ASP A 3 55.67 -35.08 -30.58
N PRO A 4 56.60 -34.62 -31.43
CA PRO A 4 57.50 -33.50 -31.10
C PRO A 4 56.84 -32.12 -31.11
N PHE A 5 55.52 -32.01 -31.35
CA PHE A 5 54.79 -30.75 -31.48
C PHE A 5 53.71 -30.49 -30.41
N GLN A 6 53.79 -31.12 -29.24
CA GLN A 6 52.90 -30.80 -28.13
C GLN A 6 53.29 -29.44 -27.51
N PHE A 7 52.63 -28.38 -27.96
CA PHE A 7 52.76 -27.05 -27.37
C PHE A 7 52.20 -27.04 -25.93
N PRO A 8 52.85 -26.36 -24.97
CA PRO A 8 52.30 -26.16 -23.63
C PRO A 8 50.95 -25.44 -23.70
N ASP A 9 49.96 -25.90 -22.92
CA ASP A 9 48.70 -25.18 -22.74
C ASP A 9 48.99 -23.72 -22.37
N PRO A 10 48.46 -22.72 -23.10
CA PRO A 10 48.71 -21.33 -22.79
C PRO A 10 48.21 -21.04 -21.37
N VAL A 11 49.15 -20.55 -20.56
CA VAL A 11 48.96 -20.15 -19.16
C VAL A 11 47.72 -19.27 -19.04
N GLY A 12 46.72 -19.76 -18.30
CA GLY A 12 45.63 -18.97 -17.74
C GLY A 12 44.69 -18.32 -18.76
N ARG A 13 43.62 -19.02 -19.13
CA ARG A 13 42.39 -18.34 -19.58
C ARG A 13 41.94 -17.43 -18.45
N VAL A 14 42.21 -16.12 -18.57
CA VAL A 14 41.56 -15.09 -17.75
C VAL A 14 40.06 -15.33 -17.88
N PRO A 15 39.32 -15.58 -16.79
CA PRO A 15 37.87 -15.72 -16.89
C PRO A 15 37.34 -14.46 -17.57
N GLU A 16 36.70 -14.62 -18.73
CA GLU A 16 36.08 -13.48 -19.39
C GLU A 16 35.19 -12.76 -18.37
N PRO A 17 35.28 -11.42 -18.26
CA PRO A 17 34.42 -10.66 -17.37
C PRO A 17 32.99 -11.05 -17.67
N SER A 18 32.39 -11.85 -16.77
CA SER A 18 31.07 -12.40 -16.98
C SER A 18 30.16 -11.21 -17.21
N ALA A 19 29.70 -11.05 -18.46
CA ALA A 19 28.89 -9.91 -18.85
C ALA A 19 27.72 -9.86 -17.89
N ARG A 20 27.75 -8.90 -16.94
CA ARG A 20 26.68 -8.76 -15.96
C ARG A 20 25.42 -8.55 -16.77
N ALA A 21 24.53 -9.54 -16.76
CA ALA A 21 23.25 -9.42 -17.43
C ALA A 21 22.59 -8.15 -16.89
N THR A 22 22.41 -7.15 -17.76
CA THR A 22 21.72 -5.92 -17.40
C THR A 22 20.33 -6.32 -16.93
N PRO A 23 19.92 -6.03 -15.69
CA PRO A 23 18.62 -6.44 -15.20
C PRO A 23 17.55 -5.86 -16.11
N ALA A 24 16.72 -6.74 -16.69
CA ALA A 24 15.60 -6.33 -17.53
C ALA A 24 14.72 -5.36 -16.74
N ARG A 25 14.54 -4.14 -17.26
CA ARG A 25 13.68 -3.15 -16.61
C ARG A 25 12.28 -3.75 -16.48
N PRO A 26 11.64 -3.70 -15.30
CA PRO A 26 10.27 -4.16 -15.17
C PRO A 26 9.39 -3.41 -16.19
N GLY A 27 8.59 -4.16 -16.94
CA GLY A 27 7.76 -3.60 -18.00
C GLY A 27 6.78 -2.56 -17.46
N LEU A 28 6.69 -1.39 -18.11
CA LEU A 28 5.82 -0.27 -17.74
C LEU A 28 4.38 -0.72 -17.45
N ALA A 29 3.83 -1.60 -18.28
CA ALA A 29 2.48 -2.14 -18.13
C ALA A 29 2.25 -2.84 -16.78
N ARG A 30 3.23 -3.63 -16.30
CA ARG A 30 3.16 -4.28 -14.98
C ARG A 30 3.16 -3.25 -13.86
N THR A 31 3.95 -2.19 -13.98
CA THR A 31 3.98 -1.10 -12.98
C THR A 31 2.65 -0.36 -12.94
N VAL A 32 2.12 0.03 -14.09
CA VAL A 32 0.82 0.71 -14.21
C VAL A 32 -0.29 -0.14 -13.61
N TRP A 33 -0.33 -1.44 -13.94
CA TRP A 33 -1.33 -2.35 -13.41
C TRP A 33 -1.31 -2.43 -11.87
N ARG A 34 -0.11 -2.52 -11.27
CA ARG A 34 0.02 -2.56 -9.80
C ARG A 34 -0.44 -1.26 -9.14
N VAL A 35 -0.17 -0.12 -9.77
CA VAL A 35 -0.63 1.20 -9.32
C VAL A 35 -2.15 1.28 -9.36
N VAL A 36 -2.77 0.85 -10.45
CA VAL A 36 -4.24 0.85 -10.60
C VAL A 36 -4.88 -0.07 -9.56
N LEU A 37 -4.38 -1.29 -9.37
CA LEU A 37 -4.88 -2.21 -8.35
C LEU A 37 -4.73 -1.65 -6.93
N ALA A 38 -3.61 -0.99 -6.63
CA ALA A 38 -3.39 -0.38 -5.33
C ALA A 38 -4.37 0.78 -5.09
N ALA A 39 -4.61 1.64 -6.09
CA ALA A 39 -5.61 2.70 -6.00
C ALA A 39 -7.02 2.13 -5.77
N ALA A 40 -7.41 1.11 -6.53
CA ALA A 40 -8.70 0.43 -6.38
C ALA A 40 -8.86 -0.19 -4.98
N LEU A 41 -7.80 -0.79 -4.43
CA LEU A 41 -7.80 -1.32 -3.07
C LEU A 41 -7.99 -0.20 -2.04
N GLY A 42 -7.31 0.94 -2.20
CA GLY A 42 -7.50 2.12 -1.37
C GLY A 42 -8.96 2.62 -1.36
N VAL A 43 -9.57 2.71 -2.54
CA VAL A 43 -11.00 3.06 -2.69
C VAL A 43 -11.89 2.07 -1.94
N ALA A 44 -11.70 0.77 -2.15
CA ALA A 44 -12.52 -0.27 -1.53
C ALA A 44 -12.45 -0.22 0.01
N VAL A 45 -11.24 -0.03 0.55
CA VAL A 45 -11.00 0.06 2.00
C VAL A 45 -11.60 1.33 2.59
N ALA A 46 -11.49 2.46 1.89
CA ALA A 46 -12.14 3.71 2.30
C ALA A 46 -13.67 3.57 2.36
N ALA A 47 -14.27 2.96 1.34
CA ALA A 47 -15.71 2.72 1.29
C ALA A 47 -16.17 1.78 2.41
N LEU A 48 -15.47 0.65 2.61
CA LEU A 48 -15.81 -0.32 3.65
C LEU A 48 -15.63 0.27 5.06
N GLY A 49 -14.54 1.02 5.29
CA GLY A 49 -14.33 1.71 6.56
C GLY A 49 -15.40 2.77 6.81
N THR A 50 -15.80 3.53 5.78
CA THR A 50 -16.89 4.50 5.89
C THR A 50 -18.22 3.80 6.23
N ALA A 51 -18.51 2.64 5.65
CA ALA A 51 -19.70 1.87 5.97
C ALA A 51 -19.72 1.29 7.40
N THR A 52 -18.55 1.04 7.99
CA THR A 52 -18.44 0.26 9.24
C THR A 52 -17.93 1.05 10.44
N HIS A 53 -17.31 2.22 10.26
CA HIS A 53 -16.61 2.93 11.35
C HIS A 53 -17.49 3.30 12.56
N ARG A 54 -18.81 3.38 12.37
CA ARG A 54 -19.78 3.68 13.44
C ARG A 54 -20.28 2.44 14.19
N THR A 55 -19.88 1.24 13.80
CA THR A 55 -20.36 0.00 14.44
C THR A 55 -19.83 -0.11 15.87
N LEU A 56 -20.75 -0.14 16.83
CA LEU A 56 -20.49 -0.38 18.23
C LEU A 56 -20.82 -1.84 18.59
N TRP A 57 -20.00 -2.45 19.43
CA TRP A 57 -20.29 -3.75 20.07
C TRP A 57 -19.99 -3.63 21.56
N GLN A 58 -21.01 -3.79 22.41
CA GLN A 58 -20.89 -3.58 23.87
C GLN A 58 -20.25 -2.22 24.21
N ASP A 59 -20.74 -1.16 23.58
CA ASP A 59 -20.22 0.23 23.71
C ASP A 59 -18.76 0.44 23.25
N LEU A 60 -18.11 -0.58 22.67
CA LEU A 60 -16.78 -0.48 22.10
C LEU A 60 -16.82 -0.13 20.60
N PRO A 61 -15.94 0.75 20.10
CA PRO A 61 -15.89 1.22 18.71
C PRO A 61 -15.22 0.21 17.77
N VAL A 62 -15.72 -1.02 17.74
CA VAL A 62 -15.13 -2.14 17.00
C VAL A 62 -15.04 -1.85 15.50
N GLY A 63 -16.05 -1.18 14.94
CA GLY A 63 -16.07 -0.77 13.54
C GLY A 63 -14.89 0.13 13.16
N LEU A 64 -14.61 1.14 13.98
CA LEU A 64 -13.47 2.04 13.79
C LEU A 64 -12.13 1.30 13.88
N VAL A 65 -11.98 0.41 14.86
CA VAL A 65 -10.76 -0.38 15.05
C VAL A 65 -10.49 -1.26 13.83
N ILE A 66 -11.52 -1.95 13.33
CA ILE A 66 -11.41 -2.78 12.13
C ILE A 66 -11.09 -1.93 10.89
N ALA A 67 -11.75 -0.79 10.73
CA ALA A 67 -11.52 0.12 9.59
C ALA A 67 -10.06 0.63 9.56
N LEU A 68 -9.51 1.05 10.70
CA LEU A 68 -8.12 1.48 10.81
C LEU A 68 -7.14 0.31 10.61
N ALA A 69 -7.45 -0.88 11.14
CA ALA A 69 -6.64 -2.08 10.93
C ALA A 69 -6.58 -2.51 9.45
N LEU A 70 -7.71 -2.43 8.73
CA LEU A 70 -7.77 -2.68 7.28
C LEU A 70 -6.97 -1.64 6.50
N THR A 71 -7.03 -0.37 6.91
CA THR A 71 -6.24 0.71 6.32
C THR A 71 -4.75 0.46 6.52
N ALA A 72 -4.33 0.10 7.74
CA ALA A 72 -2.94 -0.24 8.05
C ALA A 72 -2.46 -1.45 7.24
N SER A 73 -3.27 -2.51 7.19
CA SER A 73 -2.95 -3.75 6.46
C SER A 73 -2.79 -3.46 4.96
N THR A 74 -3.67 -2.66 4.39
CA THR A 74 -3.62 -2.21 2.99
C THR A 74 -2.37 -1.38 2.72
N ALA A 75 -2.08 -0.40 3.58
CA ALA A 75 -0.89 0.42 3.45
C ALA A 75 0.39 -0.43 3.51
N LEU A 76 0.48 -1.36 4.48
CA LEU A 76 1.62 -2.27 4.63
C LEU A 76 1.76 -3.19 3.43
N LEU A 77 0.66 -3.78 2.94
CA LEU A 77 0.63 -4.62 1.75
C LEU A 77 1.12 -3.85 0.53
N CYS A 78 0.56 -2.67 0.24
CA CYS A 78 0.95 -1.85 -0.88
C CYS A 78 2.43 -1.42 -0.77
N ARG A 79 2.89 -1.10 0.44
CA ARG A 79 4.28 -0.72 0.71
C ARG A 79 5.26 -1.88 0.48
N ALA A 80 4.88 -3.09 0.92
CA ALA A 80 5.65 -4.31 0.73
C ALA A 80 5.67 -4.77 -0.74
N TRP A 81 4.56 -4.57 -1.45
CA TRP A 81 4.39 -5.12 -2.79
C TRP A 81 5.25 -4.41 -3.83
N SER A 82 5.15 -3.08 -3.97
CA SER A 82 5.90 -2.31 -4.98
C SER A 82 6.53 -1.02 -4.44
N GLY A 83 6.59 -0.87 -3.12
CA GLY A 83 7.18 0.31 -2.49
C GLY A 83 6.24 1.50 -2.41
N LEU A 84 6.81 2.70 -2.45
CA LEU A 84 6.08 3.95 -2.21
C LEU A 84 5.06 4.27 -3.31
N ALA A 85 5.30 3.87 -4.56
CA ALA A 85 4.38 4.17 -5.65
C ALA A 85 3.00 3.54 -5.46
N THR A 86 2.96 2.25 -5.07
CA THR A 86 1.69 1.57 -4.77
C THR A 86 1.06 2.05 -3.47
N LEU A 87 1.87 2.41 -2.46
CA LEU A 87 1.33 3.05 -1.25
C LEU A 87 0.68 4.41 -1.56
N ALA A 88 1.35 5.26 -2.34
CA ALA A 88 0.82 6.56 -2.73
C ALA A 88 -0.45 6.41 -3.57
N ALA A 89 -0.50 5.44 -4.49
CA ALA A 89 -1.70 5.14 -5.27
C ALA A 89 -2.87 4.69 -4.39
N ALA A 90 -2.64 3.79 -3.43
CA ALA A 90 -3.65 3.36 -2.46
C ALA A 90 -4.13 4.53 -1.59
N GLY A 91 -3.20 5.36 -1.09
CA GLY A 91 -3.55 6.56 -0.33
C GLY A 91 -4.37 7.56 -1.13
N ALA A 92 -4.01 7.80 -2.39
CA ALA A 92 -4.77 8.67 -3.29
C ALA A 92 -6.18 8.12 -3.53
N GLY A 93 -6.33 6.83 -3.84
CA GLY A 93 -7.63 6.18 -3.99
C GLY A 93 -8.49 6.29 -2.73
N TRP A 94 -7.87 6.10 -1.56
CA TRP A 94 -8.52 6.23 -0.27
C TRP A 94 -9.03 7.66 -0.02
N VAL A 95 -8.19 8.68 -0.25
CA VAL A 95 -8.57 10.09 -0.10
C VAL A 95 -9.67 10.48 -1.08
N ILE A 96 -9.55 10.09 -2.35
CA ILE A 96 -10.58 10.36 -3.37
C ILE A 96 -11.92 9.76 -2.94
N ALA A 97 -11.93 8.51 -2.50
CA ALA A 97 -13.15 7.86 -2.02
C ALA A 97 -13.74 8.57 -0.81
N MET A 98 -12.92 8.98 0.17
CA MET A 98 -13.38 9.75 1.32
C MET A 98 -13.99 11.09 0.90
N GLN A 99 -13.39 11.79 -0.07
CA GLN A 99 -13.96 13.03 -0.57
C GLN A 99 -15.29 12.81 -1.29
N VAL A 100 -15.40 11.76 -2.12
CA VAL A 100 -16.65 11.41 -2.82
C VAL A 100 -17.76 11.00 -1.86
N LEU A 101 -17.41 10.35 -0.74
CA LEU A 101 -18.37 9.87 0.27
C LEU A 101 -18.67 10.93 1.35
N SER A 102 -17.89 12.02 1.42
CA SER A 102 -18.06 13.08 2.42
C SER A 102 -19.33 13.93 2.31
N PRO A 103 -19.95 14.17 1.14
CA PRO A 103 -21.17 14.97 1.06
C PRO A 103 -22.35 14.32 1.79
N GLN A 104 -23.30 15.14 2.23
CA GLN A 104 -24.54 14.69 2.84
C GLN A 104 -25.35 13.85 1.85
N GLY A 105 -25.73 12.64 2.26
CA GLY A 105 -26.59 11.76 1.47
C GLY A 105 -28.03 12.27 1.39
N ALA A 106 -28.84 11.70 0.51
CA ALA A 106 -30.24 12.09 0.26
C ALA A 106 -31.16 12.01 1.50
N GLY A 107 -30.71 11.39 2.60
CA GLY A 107 -31.38 11.36 3.91
C GLY A 107 -30.85 12.37 4.95
N GLY A 108 -29.95 13.28 4.57
CA GLY A 108 -29.33 14.27 5.47
C GLY A 108 -28.13 13.74 6.29
N ASP A 109 -27.86 12.44 6.28
CA ASP A 109 -26.71 11.84 6.98
C ASP A 109 -25.41 12.13 6.23
N VAL A 110 -24.41 12.62 6.96
CA VAL A 110 -23.05 12.75 6.45
C VAL A 110 -22.37 11.41 6.66
N LEU A 111 -22.02 10.68 5.60
CA LEU A 111 -21.46 9.32 5.77
C LEU A 111 -20.11 9.30 6.50
N VAL A 112 -19.31 10.37 6.39
CA VAL A 112 -17.95 10.42 6.92
C VAL A 112 -17.86 11.17 8.26
N THR A 113 -18.56 12.29 8.43
CA THR A 113 -18.52 13.07 9.68
C THR A 113 -19.80 13.87 9.84
N ASP A 114 -20.66 13.50 10.78
CA ASP A 114 -21.82 14.31 11.17
C ASP A 114 -21.49 15.17 12.40
N PRO A 115 -21.31 16.50 12.26
CA PRO A 115 -21.04 17.41 13.37
C PRO A 115 -22.22 17.55 14.34
N GLY A 116 -23.44 17.20 13.91
CA GLY A 116 -24.68 17.27 14.68
C GLY A 116 -25.07 15.95 15.37
N ALA A 117 -24.36 14.86 15.09
CA ALA A 117 -24.64 13.56 15.71
C ALA A 117 -24.37 13.57 17.22
N ALA A 118 -25.12 12.73 17.96
CA ALA A 118 -24.90 12.51 19.38
C ALA A 118 -23.42 12.15 19.64
N ILE A 119 -22.89 12.64 20.76
CA ILE A 119 -21.45 12.69 21.07
C ILE A 119 -20.69 11.34 21.01
N PRO A 120 -21.30 10.14 21.04
CA PRO A 120 -20.56 8.91 20.72
C PRO A 120 -20.26 8.66 19.23
N ALA A 121 -21.00 9.27 18.30
CA ALA A 121 -20.89 9.01 16.85
C ALA A 121 -20.07 10.07 16.10
N SER A 122 -20.07 11.32 16.57
CA SER A 122 -19.35 12.42 15.92
C SER A 122 -17.83 12.28 16.00
N TRP A 123 -17.29 11.77 17.11
CA TRP A 123 -15.83 11.55 17.25
C TRP A 123 -15.32 10.40 16.37
N ALA A 124 -16.13 9.36 16.13
CA ALA A 124 -15.72 8.20 15.33
C ALA A 124 -15.45 8.58 13.87
N GLY A 125 -16.24 9.50 13.30
CA GLY A 125 -16.00 10.04 11.96
C GLY A 125 -14.68 10.81 11.86
N VAL A 126 -14.41 11.70 12.83
CA VAL A 126 -13.14 12.45 12.90
C VAL A 126 -11.95 11.50 13.07
N ALA A 127 -12.06 10.52 13.96
CA ALA A 127 -11.02 9.52 14.20
C ALA A 127 -10.78 8.63 12.97
N TRP A 128 -11.83 8.28 12.22
CA TRP A 128 -11.71 7.53 10.98
C TRP A 128 -10.95 8.33 9.91
N THR A 129 -11.35 9.57 9.67
CA THR A 129 -10.75 10.42 8.64
C THR A 129 -9.29 10.74 8.94
N TRP A 130 -8.99 11.26 10.14
CA TRP A 130 -7.64 11.65 10.48
C TRP A 130 -6.77 10.46 10.88
N GLY A 131 -7.34 9.47 11.55
CA GLY A 131 -6.63 8.22 11.88
C GLY A 131 -6.18 7.48 10.64
N GLY A 132 -7.01 7.40 9.59
CA GLY A 132 -6.63 6.79 8.32
C GLY A 132 -5.42 7.48 7.66
N ILE A 133 -5.42 8.82 7.61
CA ILE A 133 -4.30 9.62 7.09
C ILE A 133 -3.03 9.37 7.91
N VAL A 134 -3.13 9.42 9.24
CA VAL A 134 -2.00 9.17 10.14
C VAL A 134 -1.43 7.77 9.95
N VAL A 135 -2.29 6.75 9.85
CA VAL A 135 -1.88 5.35 9.61
C VAL A 135 -1.12 5.22 8.29
N ILE A 136 -1.65 5.78 7.19
CA ILE A 136 -0.97 5.76 5.89
C ILE A 136 0.38 6.48 5.98
N GLY A 137 0.43 7.63 6.66
CA GLY A 137 1.64 8.40 6.91
C GLY A 137 2.69 7.57 7.67
N ILE A 138 2.32 6.96 8.79
CA ILE A 138 3.21 6.10 9.59
C ILE A 138 3.83 5.02 8.69
N VAL A 139 3.01 4.31 7.91
CA VAL A 139 3.50 3.25 7.01
C VAL A 139 4.42 3.79 5.91
N ALA A 140 4.21 5.01 5.43
CA ALA A 140 5.10 5.64 4.45
C ALA A 140 6.52 5.83 5.02
N PHE A 141 6.62 6.19 6.30
CA PHE A 141 7.89 6.45 7.01
C PHE A 141 8.50 5.23 7.70
N LEU A 142 7.84 4.06 7.66
CA LEU A 142 8.41 2.82 8.18
C LEU A 142 9.75 2.48 7.46
N PRO A 143 10.73 1.89 8.18
CA PRO A 143 12.05 1.61 7.62
C PRO A 143 11.99 0.70 6.38
N ARG A 144 12.67 1.10 5.29
CA ARG A 144 12.72 0.30 4.04
C ARG A 144 13.18 -1.14 4.26
N ARG A 145 14.07 -1.37 5.23
CA ARG A 145 14.60 -2.70 5.59
C ARG A 145 13.54 -3.70 6.07
N TRP A 146 12.35 -3.24 6.47
CA TRP A 146 11.26 -4.14 6.87
C TRP A 146 10.54 -4.76 5.67
N PHE A 147 10.71 -4.19 4.48
CA PHE A 147 9.99 -4.59 3.26
C PHE A 147 10.87 -5.23 2.19
N VAL A 148 12.17 -5.33 2.44
CA VAL A 148 13.14 -5.91 1.50
C VAL A 148 13.76 -7.14 2.16
N SER A 149 13.57 -8.31 1.56
CA SER A 149 14.28 -9.52 1.94
C SER A 149 15.77 -9.34 1.64
N ARG A 150 16.63 -9.64 2.63
CA ARG A 150 18.09 -9.57 2.48
C ARG A 150 18.60 -10.59 1.47
#